data_AF-A0A953QEP1-F1
#
_entry.id   AF-A0A953QEP1-F1
#
_cell.length_a   1.000
_cell.length_b   1.000
_cell.length_c   1.000
_cell.angle_alpha   90.00
_cell.angle_beta   90.00
_cell.angle_gamma   90.00
#
_symmetry.space_group_name_H-M   'P 1'
#
loop_
_entity.id
_entity.type
_entity.pdbx_description
1 polymer ?
#
loop_
_entity_poly.entity_id
_entity_poly.type
_entity_poly.pdbx_seq_one_letter_code
_entity_poly.pdbx_strand_id
1 'polypeptide(L)'
;MEALIAWSAERYPGLTENFATGLLDHLELLRGFPRLGAPLRRRPAIRRLLHTPFYVYYRLDEEKRRIEILRMWHVARKHRRRLTDNSFAHRVEDQLGDAMQIQLL
;
A
#
# COMPACT_ATOMS: atom_id res chain seq x y z
N MET A 1 6.75 -15.49 -3.30
CA MET A 1 7.57 -14.31 -3.66
C MET A 1 7.30 -13.91 -5.12
N GLU A 2 7.37 -14.85 -6.07
CA GLU A 2 7.15 -14.62 -7.50
C GLU A 2 5.79 -13.98 -7.87
N ALA A 3 4.69 -14.39 -7.25
CA ALA A 3 3.35 -13.85 -7.56
C ALA A 3 3.24 -12.33 -7.31
N LEU A 4 3.97 -11.82 -6.30
CA LEU A 4 3.96 -10.40 -5.95
C LEU A 4 4.87 -9.58 -6.86
N ILE A 5 6.00 -10.16 -7.29
CA ILE A 5 6.87 -9.58 -8.31
C ILE A 5 6.11 -9.46 -9.63
N ALA A 6 5.43 -10.52 -10.07
CA ALA A 6 4.59 -10.50 -11.27
C ALA A 6 3.47 -9.45 -11.19
N TRP A 7 2.74 -9.41 -10.07
CA TRP A 7 1.72 -8.39 -9.81
C TRP A 7 2.29 -6.97 -9.88
N SER A 8 3.49 -6.75 -9.31
CA SER A 8 4.15 -5.43 -9.32
C SER A 8 4.62 -5.03 -10.72
N ALA A 9 5.13 -5.98 -11.51
CA ALA A 9 5.61 -5.75 -12.87
C ALA A 9 4.46 -5.39 -13.83
N GLU A 10 3.30 -6.04 -13.68
CA GLU A 10 2.10 -5.73 -14.46
C GLU A 10 1.55 -4.33 -14.17
N ARG A 11 1.51 -3.93 -12.89
CA ARG A 11 0.88 -2.67 -12.45
C ARG A 11 1.83 -1.47 -12.46
N TYR A 12 3.14 -1.69 -12.41
CA TYR A 12 4.17 -0.65 -12.36
C TYR A 12 5.34 -0.98 -13.29
N PRO A 13 5.13 -0.92 -14.63
CA PRO A 13 6.21 -1.12 -15.60
C PRO A 13 7.31 -0.07 -15.36
N GLY A 14 8.53 -0.53 -15.06
CA GLY A 14 9.68 0.33 -14.77
C GLY A 14 10.17 0.30 -13.31
N LEU A 15 9.57 -0.49 -12.42
CA LEU A 15 10.22 -0.82 -11.16
C LEU A 15 11.46 -1.68 -11.40
N THR A 16 12.59 -1.33 -10.77
CA THR A 16 13.76 -2.19 -10.78
C THR A 16 13.52 -3.39 -9.85
N GLU A 17 14.16 -4.53 -10.15
CA GLU A 17 14.08 -5.73 -9.32
C GLU A 17 14.49 -5.44 -7.86
N ASN A 18 15.58 -4.69 -7.66
CA ASN A 18 16.03 -4.26 -6.33
C ASN A 18 14.96 -3.45 -5.57
N PHE A 19 14.23 -2.59 -6.27
CA PHE A 19 13.14 -1.85 -5.67
C PHE A 19 11.96 -2.77 -5.31
N ALA A 20 11.60 -3.70 -6.20
CA ALA A 20 10.56 -4.68 -5.93
C ALA A 20 10.90 -5.52 -4.68
N THR A 21 12.13 -6.02 -4.57
CA THR A 21 12.63 -6.73 -3.39
C THR A 21 12.56 -5.89 -2.13
N GLY A 22 13.06 -4.65 -2.16
CA GLY A 22 12.99 -3.77 -0.98
C GLY A 22 11.55 -3.46 -0.53
N LEU A 23 10.62 -3.36 -1.48
CA LEU A 23 9.20 -3.21 -1.17
C LEU A 23 8.64 -4.49 -0.51
N LEU A 24 9.02 -5.67 -1.01
CA LEU A 24 8.63 -6.95 -0.43
C LEU A 24 9.07 -7.06 1.02
N ASP A 25 10.33 -6.74 1.32
CA ASP A 25 10.87 -6.78 2.68
C ASP A 25 10.06 -5.86 3.61
N HIS A 26 9.66 -4.69 3.10
CA HIS A 26 8.86 -3.75 3.88
C HIS A 26 7.41 -4.22 4.09
N LEU A 27 6.85 -4.97 3.13
CA LEU A 27 5.54 -5.63 3.28
C LEU A 27 5.62 -6.86 4.21
N GLU A 28 6.74 -7.57 4.25
CA GLU A 28 6.96 -8.66 5.20
C GLU A 28 7.09 -8.13 6.63
N LEU A 29 7.78 -7.00 6.81
CA LEU A 29 7.80 -6.27 8.09
C LEU A 29 6.39 -5.89 8.56
N LEU A 30 5.49 -5.53 7.65
CA LEU A 30 4.10 -5.27 8.02
C LEU A 30 3.40 -6.51 8.58
N ARG A 31 3.76 -7.74 8.19
CA ARG A 31 3.16 -8.96 8.77
C ARG A 31 3.51 -9.10 10.25
N GLY A 32 4.75 -8.79 10.65
CA GLY A 32 5.16 -8.78 12.05
C GLY A 32 4.70 -7.54 12.81
N PHE A 33 4.60 -6.40 12.13
CA PHE A 33 4.29 -5.10 12.70
C PHE A 33 3.13 -4.41 11.94
N PRO A 34 1.91 -4.96 12.01
CA PRO A 34 0.77 -4.47 11.21
C PRO A 34 0.42 -3.00 11.47
N ARG A 35 0.79 -2.47 12.64
CA ARG A 35 0.52 -1.08 13.04
C ARG A 35 1.66 -0.10 12.71
N LEU A 36 2.72 -0.55 12.03
CA LEU A 36 3.89 0.27 11.66
C LEU A 36 3.52 1.50 10.81
N GLY A 37 2.55 1.36 9.91
CA GLY A 37 2.03 2.47 9.12
C GLY A 37 1.21 3.46 9.96
N ALA A 38 1.39 4.74 9.66
CA ALA A 38 0.67 5.82 10.33
C ALA A 38 -0.81 5.83 9.91
N PRO A 39 -1.77 5.97 10.84
CA PRO A 39 -3.18 6.10 10.50
C PRO A 39 -3.46 7.41 9.75
N LEU A 40 -4.40 7.40 8.81
CA LEU A 40 -4.85 8.62 8.16
C LEU A 40 -5.75 9.44 9.08
N ARG A 41 -5.51 10.75 9.18
CA ARG A 41 -6.17 11.66 10.16
C ARG A 41 -7.70 11.56 10.20
N ARG A 42 -8.38 11.46 9.05
CA ARG A 42 -9.85 11.35 8.98
C ARG A 42 -10.35 9.91 8.78
N ARG A 43 -9.44 8.95 8.55
CA ARG A 43 -9.76 7.55 8.29
C ARG A 43 -8.76 6.65 9.02
N PRO A 44 -8.83 6.58 10.37
CA PRO A 44 -7.83 5.88 11.18
C PRO A 44 -7.76 4.38 10.93
N ALA A 45 -8.80 3.78 10.32
CA ALA A 45 -8.80 2.40 9.86
C ALA A 45 -7.85 2.16 8.66
N ILE A 46 -7.53 3.21 7.89
CA ILE A 46 -6.55 3.16 6.81
C ILE A 46 -5.22 3.66 7.34
N ARG A 47 -4.16 2.90 7.06
CA ARG A 47 -2.79 3.20 7.40
C ARG A 47 -1.97 3.44 6.15
N ARG A 48 -0.91 4.23 6.31
CA ARG A 48 0.04 4.55 5.25
C ARG A 48 1.45 4.26 5.70
N LEU A 49 2.18 3.52 4.89
CA LEU A 49 3.62 3.27 5.02
C LEU A 49 4.35 3.90 3.83
N LEU A 50 5.49 4.56 4.09
CA LEU A 50 6.34 5.09 3.02
C LEU A 50 7.44 4.08 2.70
N HIS A 51 7.47 3.59 1.47
CA HIS A 51 8.61 2.92 0.87
C HIS A 51 9.01 3.70 -0.39
N THR A 52 9.88 4.69 -0.23
CA THR A 52 10.19 5.69 -1.28
C THR A 52 10.57 5.03 -2.60
N PRO A 53 9.94 5.42 -3.74
CA PRO A 53 9.11 6.61 -3.90
C PRO A 53 7.60 6.35 -3.78
N PHE A 54 7.14 5.34 -3.03
CA PHE A 54 5.72 5.02 -2.92
C PHE A 54 5.18 5.12 -1.49
N TYR A 55 3.95 5.62 -1.37
CA TYR A 55 3.10 5.35 -0.22
C TYR A 55 2.28 4.09 -0.45
N VAL A 56 2.35 3.15 0.48
CA VAL A 56 1.50 1.96 0.55
C VAL A 56 0.35 2.26 1.50
N TYR A 57 -0.88 2.25 0.98
CA TYR A 57 -2.10 2.39 1.77
C TYR A 57 -2.69 1.02 2.03
N TYR A 58 -2.99 0.73 3.29
CA TYR A 58 -3.50 -0.56 3.70
C TYR A 58 -4.48 -0.44 4.87
N ARG A 59 -5.23 -1.49 5.14
CA ARG A 59 -6.02 -1.63 6.36
C ARG A 59 -5.76 -2.98 7.04
N LEU A 60 -6.04 -3.02 8.33
CA LEU A 60 -5.98 -4.23 9.12
C LEU A 60 -7.39 -4.79 9.25
N ASP A 61 -7.55 -6.05 8.89
CA ASP A 61 -8.74 -6.84 9.22
C ASP A 61 -8.32 -7.76 10.37
N GLU A 62 -8.62 -7.30 11.60
CA GLU A 62 -8.20 -7.99 12.83
C GLU A 62 -8.95 -9.33 13.01
N GLU A 63 -10.20 -9.42 12.54
CA GLU A 63 -11.01 -10.65 12.60
C GLU A 63 -10.40 -11.75 11.73
N LYS A 64 -10.03 -11.42 10.49
CA LYS A 64 -9.45 -12.38 9.54
C LYS A 64 -7.93 -12.45 9.61
N ARG A 65 -7.32 -11.71 10.55
CA ARG A 65 -5.87 -11.59 10.72
C ARG A 65 -5.16 -11.37 9.39
N ARG A 66 -5.57 -10.34 8.66
CA ARG A 66 -4.98 -10.01 7.36
C ARG A 66 -4.73 -8.53 7.20
N ILE A 67 -3.74 -8.24 6.36
CA ILE A 67 -3.46 -6.91 5.86
C ILE A 67 -4.02 -6.83 4.46
N GLU A 68 -4.85 -5.83 4.21
CA GLU A 68 -5.36 -5.56 2.88
C GLU A 68 -4.64 -4.35 2.31
N ILE A 69 -3.82 -4.56 1.28
CA ILE A 69 -3.18 -3.49 0.55
C ILE A 69 -4.21 -2.89 -0.41
N LEU A 70 -4.60 -1.65 -0.13
CA LEU A 70 -5.64 -0.93 -0.86
C LEU A 70 -5.07 -0.27 -2.12
N ARG A 71 -3.89 0.34 -2.01
CA ARG A 71 -3.26 1.09 -3.12
C ARG A 71 -1.79 1.39 -2.85
N MET A 72 -0.98 1.48 -3.90
CA MET A 72 0.32 2.15 -3.85
C MET A 72 0.30 3.45 -4.65
N TRP A 73 0.94 4.49 -4.13
CA TRP A 73 0.95 5.82 -4.73
C TRP A 73 2.36 6.39 -4.83
N HIS A 74 2.84 6.66 -6.04
CA HIS A 74 4.14 7.28 -6.26
C HIS A 74 4.16 8.75 -5.78
N VAL A 75 5.05 9.09 -4.86
CA VAL A 75 5.17 10.41 -4.20
C VAL A 75 5.42 11.54 -5.21
N ALA A 76 6.19 11.26 -6.27
CA ALA A 76 6.49 12.25 -7.30
C ALA A 76 5.39 12.42 -8.37
N ARG A 77 4.27 11.68 -8.30
CA ARG A 77 3.08 12.02 -9.10
C ARG A 77 2.54 13.35 -8.60
N LYS A 78 3.19 14.44 -9.05
CA LYS A 78 2.89 15.83 -8.75
C LYS A 78 1.42 16.11 -9.04
N HIS A 79 0.75 16.59 -8.01
CA HIS A 79 -0.51 17.30 -8.02
C HIS A 79 -0.81 18.07 -9.32
N ARG A 80 -1.77 17.58 -10.12
CA ARG A 80 -2.80 18.48 -10.66
C ARG A 80 -3.84 18.63 -9.55
N ARG A 81 -3.72 19.70 -8.75
CA ARG A 81 -4.40 20.01 -7.46
C ARG A 81 -3.73 19.40 -6.22
N ARG A 82 -3.28 20.25 -5.29
CA ARG A 82 -2.92 19.90 -3.91
C ARG A 82 -4.09 19.13 -3.28
N LEU A 83 -3.94 17.83 -3.20
CA LEU A 83 -4.87 16.90 -2.59
C LEU A 83 -4.18 16.39 -1.34
N THR A 84 -4.61 16.89 -0.20
CA THR A 84 -4.19 16.36 1.11
C THR A 84 -4.43 14.84 1.16
N ASP A 85 -3.75 14.11 2.06
CA ASP A 85 -3.97 12.68 2.37
C ASP A 85 -5.47 12.29 2.41
N ASN A 86 -6.28 13.26 2.80
CA ASN A 86 -7.71 13.22 2.92
C ASN A 86 -8.50 13.06 1.60
N SER A 87 -8.03 13.67 0.51
CA SER A 87 -8.76 13.67 -0.78
C SER A 87 -8.50 12.41 -1.61
N PHE A 88 -7.42 11.70 -1.29
CA PHE A 88 -7.11 10.41 -1.91
C PHE A 88 -7.99 9.30 -1.36
N ALA A 89 -8.24 9.28 -0.06
CA ALA A 89 -9.02 8.24 0.57
C ALA A 89 -10.43 8.11 -0.05
N HIS A 90 -11.10 9.23 -0.34
CA HIS A 90 -12.40 9.23 -1.01
C HIS A 90 -12.37 8.60 -2.41
N ARG A 91 -11.24 8.66 -3.13
CA ARG A 91 -11.10 8.09 -4.48
C ARG A 91 -10.55 6.67 -4.49
N VAL A 92 -10.02 6.20 -3.36
CA VAL A 92 -9.48 4.83 -3.21
C VAL A 92 -10.62 3.82 -3.15
N GLU A 93 -11.76 4.17 -2.56
CA GLU A 93 -12.94 3.30 -2.44
C GLU A 93 -13.60 2.97 -3.79
N ASP A 94 -13.65 3.93 -4.72
CA ASP A 94 -14.34 3.76 -6.01
C ASP A 94 -13.61 2.81 -7.01
N GLN A 95 -12.41 2.31 -6.68
CA GLN A 95 -11.60 1.45 -7.57
C GLN A 95 -11.14 0.15 -6.89
N LEU A 96 -11.83 -0.30 -5.84
CA LEU A 96 -11.55 -1.56 -5.11
C LEU A 96 -11.97 -2.82 -5.89
N GLY A 97 -11.52 -2.96 -7.14
CA GLY A 97 -11.70 -4.18 -7.93
C GLY A 97 -10.70 -5.28 -7.56
N ASP A 98 -9.43 -4.92 -7.35
CA ASP A 98 -8.32 -5.87 -7.15
C ASP A 98 -7.42 -5.47 -5.95
N ALA A 99 -7.95 -5.56 -4.73
CA ALA A 99 -7.12 -5.36 -3.54
C ALA A 99 -6.21 -6.58 -3.31
N MET A 100 -4.93 -6.34 -3.07
CA MET A 100 -3.97 -7.41 -2.76
C MET A 100 -4.06 -7.75 -1.26
N GLN A 101 -4.21 -9.04 -0.95
CA GLN A 101 -4.36 -9.51 0.44
C GLN A 101 -3.08 -10.19 0.92
N ILE A 102 -2.66 -9.88 2.14
CA ILE A 102 -1.52 -10.49 2.82
C ILE A 102 -2.00 -11.10 4.14
N GLN A 103 -1.80 -12.40 4.32
CA GLN A 103 -2.18 -13.13 5.54
C GLN A 103 -1.18 -12.88 6.67
N LEU A 104 -1.65 -12.60 7.89
CA LEU A 104 -0.81 -12.57 9.08
C LEU A 104 -0.53 -14.01 9.56
N LEU A 105 0.69 -14.27 10.04
CA LEU A 105 1.09 -15.54 10.66
C LEU A 105 0.47 -15.69 12.05
#